data_AF-A0A6A6E6M9-F1
#
_entry.id   AF-A0A6A6E6M9-F1
#
_cell.length_a   1.000
_cell.length_b   1.000
_cell.length_c   1.000
_cell.angle_alpha   90.00
_cell.angle_beta   90.00
_cell.angle_gamma   90.00
#
_symmetry.space_group_name_H-M   'P 1'
#
loop_
_entity.id
_entity.type
_entity.pdbx_description
1 polymer ?
#
loop_
_entity_poly.entity_id
_entity_poly.type
_entity_poly.pdbx_seq_one_letter_code
_entity_poly.pdbx_strand_id
1 'polypeptide(L)'
;WRLEIKNGYHNHLPSLNPSTHHVYRKRTEVQKQSIETLSKAGNAPKRILTVIRQEDPYTLITAKDVYNDRIVIRSSYLMERTPTEALLDML
;
A
#
# COMPACT_ATOMS: atom_id res chain seq x y z
N TRP A 1 -25.32 24.11 16.93
CA TRP A 1 -24.60 24.37 15.66
C TRP A 1 -25.58 24.24 14.51
N ARG A 2 -25.41 25.00 13.42
CA ARG A 2 -26.22 24.92 12.20
C ARG A 2 -25.30 24.65 11.02
N LEU A 3 -25.55 23.56 10.29
CA LEU A 3 -24.82 23.19 9.08
C LEU A 3 -25.62 23.70 7.87
N GLU A 4 -24.98 24.49 7.00
CA GLU A 4 -25.55 24.95 5.73
C GLU A 4 -24.61 24.55 4.59
N ILE A 5 -25.13 23.87 3.56
CA ILE A 5 -24.38 23.48 2.36
C ILE A 5 -24.48 24.62 1.34
N LYS A 6 -23.36 25.31 1.08
CA LYS A 6 -23.31 26.41 0.09
C LYS A 6 -23.22 25.92 -1.36
N ASN A 7 -22.65 24.73 -1.57
CA ASN A 7 -22.52 24.12 -2.89
C ASN A 7 -22.48 22.60 -2.75
N GLY A 8 -23.45 21.91 -3.35
CA GLY A 8 -23.56 20.45 -3.33
C GLY A 8 -22.91 19.74 -4.52
N TYR A 9 -22.29 20.49 -5.45
CA TYR A 9 -21.68 19.90 -6.65
C TYR A 9 -20.27 19.40 -6.38
N HIS A 10 -19.97 18.22 -6.93
CA HIS A 10 -18.61 17.71 -7.01
C HIS A 10 -17.80 18.48 -8.07
N ASN A 11 -16.52 18.70 -7.80
CA ASN A 11 -15.58 19.32 -8.73
C ASN A 11 -15.00 18.35 -9.78
N HIS A 12 -15.51 17.11 -9.82
CA HIS A 12 -15.10 16.08 -10.76
C HIS A 12 -16.26 15.13 -11.08
N LEU A 13 -16.15 14.40 -12.18
CA LEU A 13 -17.07 13.30 -12.51
C LEU A 13 -16.91 12.12 -11.53
N PRO A 14 -17.94 11.29 -11.34
CA PRO A 14 -17.82 10.09 -10.52
C PRO A 14 -16.63 9.22 -10.92
N SER A 15 -15.97 8.60 -9.94
CA SER A 15 -14.92 7.63 -10.21
C SER A 15 -15.47 6.41 -10.94
N LEU A 16 -14.78 5.99 -12.01
CA LEU A 16 -15.21 4.86 -12.84
C LEU A 16 -14.74 3.50 -12.33
N ASN A 17 -13.75 3.47 -11.44
CA ASN A 17 -13.14 2.24 -10.97
C ASN A 17 -12.97 2.27 -9.44
N PRO A 18 -13.42 1.25 -8.69
CA PRO A 18 -13.26 1.20 -7.24
C PRO A 18 -11.80 1.33 -6.77
N SER A 19 -10.83 0.91 -7.58
CA SER A 19 -9.41 1.07 -7.28
C SER A 19 -8.96 2.52 -7.16
N THR A 20 -9.74 3.53 -7.60
CA THR A 20 -9.39 4.94 -7.35
C THR A 20 -9.50 5.29 -5.87
N HIS A 21 -10.31 4.56 -5.10
CA HIS A 21 -10.52 4.81 -3.68
C HIS A 21 -9.73 3.84 -2.81
N HIS A 22 -8.93 4.39 -1.89
CA HIS A 22 -8.07 3.62 -1.00
C HIS A 22 -8.82 2.58 -0.15
N VAL A 23 -10.10 2.85 0.18
CA VAL A 23 -10.91 1.96 1.02
C VAL A 23 -11.11 0.58 0.37
N TYR A 24 -11.21 0.53 -0.96
CA TYR A 24 -11.36 -0.70 -1.73
C TYR A 24 -10.02 -1.39 -2.05
N ARG A 25 -8.88 -0.74 -1.76
CA ARG A 25 -7.53 -1.28 -1.97
C ARG A 25 -6.86 -1.75 -0.67
N LYS A 26 -7.62 -1.87 0.41
CA LYS A 26 -7.09 -2.41 1.68
C LYS A 26 -6.67 -3.86 1.47
N ARG A 27 -5.43 -4.19 1.84
CA ARG A 27 -4.97 -5.57 1.78
C ARG A 27 -5.56 -6.40 2.91
N THR A 28 -5.92 -7.62 2.60
CA THR A 28 -6.20 -8.66 3.59
C THR A 28 -4.93 -9.02 4.36
N GLU A 29 -5.07 -9.71 5.48
CA GLU A 29 -3.91 -10.11 6.27
C GLU A 29 -3.01 -11.10 5.51
N VAL A 30 -3.61 -12.03 4.76
CA VAL A 30 -2.89 -12.95 3.88
C VAL A 30 -2.08 -12.19 2.83
N GLN A 31 -2.69 -11.18 2.18
CA GLN A 31 -1.97 -10.36 1.19
C GLN A 31 -0.81 -9.58 1.82
N LYS A 32 -0.97 -9.06 3.04
CA LYS A 32 0.14 -8.40 3.76
C LYS A 32 1.29 -9.38 4.05
N GLN A 33 0.98 -10.58 4.51
CA GLN A 33 1.97 -11.62 4.79
C GLN A 33 2.73 -12.04 3.52
N SER A 34 2.02 -12.21 2.39
CA SER A 34 2.63 -12.49 1.09
C SER A 34 3.54 -11.35 0.64
N ILE A 35 3.09 -10.09 0.76
CA ILE A 35 3.90 -8.91 0.43
C ILE A 35 5.17 -8.87 1.28
N GLU A 36 5.05 -9.08 2.59
CA GLU A 36 6.19 -9.07 3.51
C GLU A 36 7.20 -10.18 3.19
N THR A 37 6.72 -11.41 3.05
CA THR A 37 7.56 -12.58 2.76
C THR A 37 8.33 -12.41 1.47
N LEU A 38 7.63 -12.04 0.38
CA LEU A 38 8.26 -11.86 -0.92
C LEU A 38 9.19 -10.65 -0.95
N SER A 39 8.89 -9.60 -0.17
CA SER A 39 9.77 -8.44 -0.02
C SER A 39 11.07 -8.77 0.68
N LYS A 40 11.03 -9.58 1.76
CA LYS A 40 12.23 -10.10 2.44
C LYS A 40 13.06 -10.97 1.51
N ALA A 41 12.42 -11.75 0.64
CA ALA A 41 13.08 -12.54 -0.39
C ALA A 41 13.64 -11.70 -1.57
N GLY A 42 13.56 -10.36 -1.51
CA GLY A 42 14.16 -9.47 -2.51
C GLY A 42 13.34 -9.30 -3.80
N ASN A 43 12.09 -9.77 -3.85
CA ASN A 43 11.27 -9.67 -5.06
C ASN A 43 10.91 -8.21 -5.39
N ALA A 44 10.88 -7.90 -6.68
CA ALA A 44 10.43 -6.60 -7.17
C ALA A 44 8.91 -6.42 -6.97
N PRO A 45 8.40 -5.20 -6.69
CA PRO A 45 6.97 -4.97 -6.43
C PRO A 45 6.03 -5.49 -7.50
N LYS A 46 6.41 -5.39 -8.79
CA LYS A 46 5.61 -5.92 -9.91
C LYS A 46 5.49 -7.44 -9.86
N ARG A 47 6.57 -8.14 -9.47
CA ARG A 47 6.58 -9.60 -9.31
C ARG A 47 5.69 -10.02 -8.15
N ILE A 48 5.80 -9.31 -7.01
CA ILE A 48 4.94 -9.51 -5.84
C ILE A 48 3.46 -9.34 -6.22
N LEU A 49 3.12 -8.25 -6.91
CA LEU A 49 1.75 -8.02 -7.39
C LEU A 49 1.26 -9.12 -8.33
N THR A 50 2.15 -9.67 -9.16
CA THR A 50 1.81 -10.78 -10.05
C THR A 50 1.41 -12.02 -9.25
N VAL A 51 2.16 -12.35 -8.19
CA VAL A 51 1.81 -13.48 -7.29
C VAL A 51 0.47 -13.22 -6.61
N ILE A 52 0.25 -12.01 -6.06
CA ILE A 52 -1.03 -11.66 -5.42
C ILE A 52 -2.20 -11.82 -6.40
N ARG A 53 -2.02 -11.44 -7.67
CA ARG A 53 -3.06 -11.58 -8.70
C ARG A 53 -3.27 -13.02 -9.16
N GLN A 54 -2.26 -13.88 -9.03
CA GLN A 54 -2.42 -15.31 -9.29
C GLN A 54 -3.27 -15.96 -8.19
N GLU A 55 -3.11 -15.52 -6.94
CA GLU A 55 -3.88 -16.00 -5.78
C GLU A 55 -5.29 -15.38 -5.74
N ASP A 56 -5.41 -14.08 -6.05
CA ASP A 56 -6.66 -13.31 -6.09
C ASP A 56 -6.72 -12.46 -7.38
N PRO A 57 -7.29 -13.01 -8.47
CA PRO A 57 -7.41 -12.31 -9.74
C PRO A 57 -8.28 -11.04 -9.69
N TYR A 58 -9.14 -10.91 -8.68
CA TYR A 58 -10.07 -9.78 -8.53
C TYR A 58 -9.52 -8.67 -7.61
N THR A 59 -8.30 -8.84 -7.11
CA THR A 59 -7.66 -7.86 -6.25
C THR A 59 -7.58 -6.48 -6.91
N LEU A 60 -7.99 -5.45 -6.16
CA LEU A 60 -7.88 -4.05 -6.58
C LEU A 60 -6.53 -3.42 -6.22
N ILE A 61 -5.63 -4.21 -5.62
CA ILE A 61 -4.29 -3.78 -5.24
C ILE A 61 -3.51 -3.35 -6.48
N THR A 62 -2.84 -2.21 -6.36
CA THR A 62 -1.95 -1.67 -7.39
C THR A 62 -0.49 -1.89 -7.01
N ALA A 63 0.40 -1.75 -8.00
CA ALA A 63 1.84 -1.81 -7.73
C ALA A 63 2.31 -0.71 -6.76
N LYS A 64 1.60 0.43 -6.72
CA LYS A 64 1.90 1.52 -5.80
C LYS A 64 1.56 1.13 -4.36
N ASP A 65 0.49 0.38 -4.13
CA ASP A 65 0.14 -0.10 -2.79
C ASP A 65 1.24 -1.06 -2.29
N VAL A 66 1.70 -2.01 -3.11
CA VAL A 66 2.83 -2.90 -2.78
C VAL A 66 4.11 -2.11 -2.49
N TYR A 67 4.40 -1.05 -3.26
CA TYR A 67 5.55 -0.19 -3.01
C TYR A 67 5.46 0.52 -1.65
N ASN A 68 4.29 1.07 -1.32
CA ASN A 68 4.07 1.73 -0.04
C ASN A 68 4.25 0.76 1.13
N ASP A 69 3.87 -0.50 0.95
CA ASP A 69 4.01 -1.52 2.00
C ASP A 69 5.44 -1.85 2.28
N ARG A 70 6.25 -1.94 1.24
CA ARG A 70 7.68 -2.14 1.38
C ARG A 70 8.34 -1.01 2.15
N ILE A 71 7.87 0.23 2.00
CA ILE A 71 8.36 1.35 2.79
C ILE A 71 8.03 1.13 4.27
N VAL A 72 6.78 0.78 4.60
CA VAL A 72 6.35 0.53 5.98
C VAL A 72 7.11 -0.65 6.58
N ILE A 73 7.21 -1.76 5.85
CA ILE A 73 7.96 -2.96 6.25
C ILE A 73 9.42 -2.60 6.53
N ARG A 74 10.09 -1.87 5.62
CA ARG A 74 11.47 -1.42 5.82
C ARG A 74 11.61 -0.52 7.03
N SER A 75 10.69 0.43 7.22
CA SER A 75 10.68 1.32 8.39
C SER A 75 10.55 0.52 9.69
N SER A 76 9.69 -0.50 9.71
CA SER A 76 9.54 -1.39 10.86
C SER A 76 10.82 -2.17 11.15
N TYR A 77 11.51 -2.69 10.13
CA TYR A 77 12.82 -3.36 10.30
C TYR A 77 13.90 -2.46 10.87
N LEU A 78 13.86 -1.18 10.54
CA LEU A 78 14.81 -0.20 11.03
C LEU A 78 14.39 0.41 12.38
N MET A 79 13.37 -0.14 13.06
CA MET A 79 12.83 0.42 14.30
C MET A 79 12.49 1.91 14.15
N GLU A 80 11.83 2.25 13.04
CA GLU A 80 11.44 3.62 12.65
C GLU A 80 12.61 4.57 12.33
N ARG A 81 13.83 4.05 12.25
CA ARG A 81 15.01 4.80 11.83
C ARG A 81 15.14 4.86 10.32
N THR A 82 15.82 5.89 9.84
CA THR A 82 16.34 5.92 8.47
C THR A 82 17.48 4.91 8.32
N PRO A 83 17.78 4.45 7.09
CA PRO A 83 18.92 3.56 6.86
C PRO A 83 20.26 4.13 7.37
N THR A 84 20.43 5.45 7.31
CA THR A 84 21.65 6.12 7.78
C THR A 84 21.76 6.10 9.31
N GLU A 85 20.68 6.38 10.03
CA GLU A 85 20.66 6.30 11.50
C GLU A 85 20.92 4.87 11.99
N ALA A 86 20.26 3.88 11.38
CA ALA A 86 20.49 2.48 11.72
C ALA A 86 21.94 2.02 11.44
N LEU A 87 22.59 2.58 10.41
CA LEU A 87 24.00 2.32 10.12
C LEU A 87 24.93 2.93 11.17
N LEU A 88 24.64 4.15 11.63
CA LEU A 88 25.44 4.82 12.66
C LEU A 88 25.41 4.07 14.00
N ASP A 89 24.29 3.43 14.35
CA ASP A 89 24.18 2.61 15.57
C ASP A 89 25.02 1.31 15.53
N MET A 90 25.47 0.89 14.33
CA MET A 90 26.29 -0.32 14.15
C MET A 90 27.80 -0.05 14.18
N LEU A 91 28.20 1.22 14.29
CA LEU A 91 29.60 1.66 14.39
C LEU A 91 30.02 1.86 15.85
#